data_AF-A0A2N5S925-F1
#
_entry.id   AF-A0A2N5S925-F1
#
_cell.length_a   1.000
_cell.length_b   1.000
_cell.length_c   1.000
_cell.angle_alpha   90.00
_cell.angle_beta   90.00
_cell.angle_gamma   90.00
#
_symmetry.space_group_name_H-M   'P 1'
#
loop_
_entity.id
_entity.type
_entity.pdbx_description
1 polymer ?
#
loop_
_entity_poly.entity_id
_entity_poly.type
_entity_poly.pdbx_seq_one_letter_code
_entity_poly.pdbx_strand_id
1 'polypeptide(L)'
;MAASNGTWLKALINEIWDLKIKSALHYIDNIKLNNQLTTDDITFKEKYCVNHFINNKGLDDKLKRFGSNAKTRHIKLCTKGMCQEIKAKKIKVVLIRTHEMIANALTKPAPILSLSRLTKTIDPIFCVQG
;
A
#
# COMPACT_ATOMS: atom_id res chain seq x y z
N MET A 1 -47.46 16.82 20.43
CA MET A 1 -46.08 16.92 20.94
C MET A 1 -45.52 15.52 21.05
N ALA A 2 -44.75 15.06 20.07
CA ALA A 2 -44.10 13.76 20.10
C ALA A 2 -42.60 14.01 19.99
N ALA A 3 -41.90 14.04 21.12
CA ALA A 3 -40.45 14.10 21.14
C ALA A 3 -39.92 12.78 20.58
N SER A 4 -39.11 12.88 19.53
CA SER A 4 -38.57 11.79 18.75
C SER A 4 -37.72 10.85 19.60
N ASN A 5 -38.25 9.66 19.89
CA ASN A 5 -37.64 8.57 20.66
C ASN A 5 -36.26 8.10 20.14
N GLY A 6 -35.76 8.62 19.02
CA GLY A 6 -34.42 8.33 18.51
C GLY A 6 -33.35 9.37 18.86
N THR A 7 -33.73 10.59 19.25
CA THR A 7 -32.77 11.68 19.47
C THR A 7 -32.00 11.50 20.77
N TRP A 8 -32.67 11.02 21.83
CA TRP A 8 -32.04 10.76 23.12
C TRP A 8 -31.07 9.57 23.03
N LEU A 9 -31.40 8.52 22.28
CA LEU A 9 -30.51 7.38 22.09
C LEU A 9 -29.26 7.78 21.30
N LYS A 10 -29.43 8.63 20.27
CA LYS A 10 -28.31 9.18 19.49
C LYS A 10 -27.44 10.12 20.32
N ALA A 11 -28.04 10.94 21.18
CA ALA A 11 -27.32 11.81 22.11
C ALA A 11 -26.55 10.98 23.15
N LEU A 12 -27.19 9.97 23.74
CA LEU A 12 -26.58 9.07 24.73
C LEU A 12 -25.44 8.25 24.11
N ILE A 13 -25.59 7.73 22.90
CA ILE A 13 -24.52 7.02 22.19
C ILE A 13 -23.35 7.96 21.91
N ASN A 14 -23.62 9.19 21.44
CA ASN A 14 -22.57 10.18 21.25
C ASN A 14 -21.87 10.54 22.55
N GLU A 15 -22.60 10.70 23.67
CA GLU A 15 -22.03 11.03 24.97
C GLU A 15 -21.19 9.87 25.56
N ILE A 16 -21.68 8.62 25.44
CA ILE A 16 -20.96 7.41 25.86
C ILE A 16 -19.70 7.17 24.99
N TRP A 17 -19.76 7.47 23.69
CA TRP A 17 -18.62 7.33 22.78
C TRP A 17 -17.64 8.51 22.85
N ASP A 18 -18.12 9.74 23.10
CA ASP A 18 -17.28 10.92 23.43
C ASP A 18 -16.47 10.66 24.71
N LEU A 19 -17.05 9.94 25.68
CA LEU A 19 -16.40 9.59 26.93
C LEU A 19 -15.33 8.50 26.80
N LYS A 20 -15.35 7.69 25.73
CA LYS A 20 -14.41 6.56 25.56
C LYS A 20 -13.35 6.77 24.48
N ILE A 21 -13.51 7.78 23.63
CA ILE A 21 -12.48 8.26 22.73
C ILE A 21 -12.15 9.74 23.03
N LYS A 22 -12.01 10.07 24.31
CA LYS A 22 -10.78 10.80 24.66
C LYS A 22 -9.66 9.80 24.43
N SER A 23 -9.31 9.67 23.13
CA SER A 23 -8.11 9.03 22.63
C SER A 23 -7.10 9.21 23.73
N ALA A 24 -6.61 8.13 24.33
CA ALA A 24 -5.43 8.28 25.16
C ALA A 24 -4.48 9.14 24.32
N LEU A 25 -3.83 10.11 24.95
CA LEU A 25 -2.83 10.94 24.29
C LEU A 25 -1.72 9.96 23.90
N HIS A 26 -1.94 9.25 22.80
CA HIS A 26 -1.09 8.23 22.24
C HIS A 26 -0.01 9.06 21.58
N TYR A 27 0.97 9.44 22.40
CA TYR A 27 2.18 10.08 21.93
C TYR A 27 2.86 9.08 21.00
N ILE A 28 2.68 9.28 19.71
CA ILE A 28 3.42 8.56 18.68
C ILE A 28 4.77 9.26 18.59
N ASP A 29 5.73 8.75 19.36
CA ASP A 29 7.13 9.19 19.37
C ASP A 29 7.78 9.10 17.98
N ASN A 30 7.32 8.15 17.17
CA ASN A 30 7.73 7.99 15.79
C ASN A 30 7.09 9.06 14.89
N ILE A 31 7.81 10.17 14.69
CA ILE A 31 7.43 11.30 13.84
C ILE A 31 6.96 10.85 12.44
N LYS A 32 7.60 9.82 11.86
CA LYS A 32 7.23 9.30 10.53
C LYS A 32 5.87 8.63 10.55
N LEU A 33 5.62 7.78 11.55
CA LEU A 33 4.34 7.11 11.73
C LEU A 33 3.22 8.11 12.04
N ASN A 34 3.49 9.08 12.91
CA ASN A 34 2.54 10.15 13.23
C ASN A 34 2.12 10.90 11.96
N ASN A 35 3.10 11.34 11.16
CA ASN A 35 2.83 11.99 9.89
C ASN A 35 2.03 11.10 8.92
N GLN A 36 2.26 9.79 8.89
CA GLN A 36 1.46 8.87 8.06
C GLN A 36 0.01 8.79 8.52
N LEU A 37 -0.25 8.75 9.82
CA LEU A 37 -1.59 8.59 10.39
C LEU A 37 -2.41 9.88 10.38
N THR A 38 -1.77 11.06 10.37
CA THR A 38 -2.45 12.36 10.42
C THR A 38 -2.59 13.05 9.06
N THR A 39 -2.05 12.46 7.98
CA THR A 39 -2.17 13.02 6.63
C THR A 39 -3.56 12.71 6.05
N ASP A 40 -4.16 13.63 5.28
CA ASP A 40 -5.44 13.39 4.60
C ASP A 40 -5.33 12.27 3.54
N ASP A 41 -6.44 11.60 3.24
CA ASP A 41 -6.47 10.46 2.31
C ASP A 41 -5.86 10.75 0.93
N ILE A 42 -6.02 11.97 0.41
CA ILE A 42 -5.53 12.34 -0.91
C ILE A 42 -4.00 12.41 -0.86
N THR A 43 -3.47 13.20 0.08
CA THR A 43 -2.02 13.35 0.27
C THR A 43 -1.37 12.03 0.71
N PHE A 44 -2.04 11.24 1.55
CA PHE A 44 -1.56 9.93 1.99
C PHE A 44 -1.44 9.00 0.79
N LYS A 45 -2.46 8.94 -0.06
CA LYS A 45 -2.47 8.10 -1.24
C LYS A 45 -1.43 8.54 -2.27
N GLU A 46 -1.19 9.85 -2.43
CA GLU A 46 -0.14 10.34 -3.32
C GLU A 46 1.27 10.03 -2.79
N LYS A 47 1.50 10.23 -1.49
CA LYS A 47 2.81 10.10 -0.85
C LYS A 47 3.19 8.65 -0.52
N TYR A 48 2.20 7.83 -0.21
CA TYR A 48 2.36 6.45 0.26
C TYR A 48 1.66 5.43 -0.65
N CYS A 49 1.36 5.80 -1.90
CA CYS A 49 0.91 4.86 -2.93
C CYS A 49 1.80 3.61 -2.93
N VAL A 50 1.19 2.42 -2.94
CA VAL A 50 1.95 1.16 -2.93
C VAL A 50 2.76 1.06 -4.23
N ASN A 51 4.08 1.14 -4.09
CA ASN A 51 5.01 0.97 -5.19
C ASN A 51 5.26 -0.53 -5.41
N HIS A 52 4.80 -1.03 -6.55
CA HIS A 52 5.13 -2.36 -7.02
C HIS A 52 6.29 -2.28 -8.02
N PHE A 53 7.44 -2.81 -7.62
CA PHE A 53 8.58 -2.92 -8.50
C PHE A 53 8.45 -4.13 -9.43
N ILE A 54 8.79 -3.97 -10.70
CA ILE A 54 8.89 -5.05 -11.69
C ILE A 54 10.22 -4.94 -12.42
N ASN A 55 10.78 -6.05 -12.90
CA ASN A 55 11.97 -6.04 -13.77
C ASN A 55 11.67 -6.64 -15.16
N ASN A 56 10.41 -6.96 -15.45
CA ASN A 56 9.99 -7.48 -16.75
C ASN A 56 9.50 -6.33 -17.63
N LYS A 57 10.28 -5.99 -18.65
CA LYS A 57 9.96 -4.90 -19.58
C LYS A 57 8.69 -5.17 -20.40
N GLY A 58 8.48 -6.40 -20.85
CA GLY A 58 7.27 -6.77 -21.60
C GLY A 58 5.98 -6.62 -20.78
N LEU A 59 6.05 -6.88 -19.47
CA LEU A 59 4.94 -6.63 -18.55
C LEU A 59 4.68 -5.13 -18.36
N ASP A 60 5.74 -4.32 -18.16
CA ASP A 60 5.64 -2.85 -18.08
C ASP A 60 4.93 -2.27 -19.33
N ASP A 61 5.40 -2.66 -20.52
CA ASP A 61 4.84 -2.18 -21.77
C ASP A 61 3.38 -2.63 -21.95
N LYS A 62 3.05 -3.84 -21.48
CA LYS A 62 1.68 -4.36 -21.54
C LYS A 62 0.72 -3.63 -20.61
N LEU A 63 1.15 -3.28 -19.40
CA LEU A 63 0.34 -2.50 -18.46
C LEU A 63 0.10 -1.08 -19.01
N LYS A 64 1.12 -0.47 -19.63
CA LYS A 64 1.01 0.86 -20.25
C LYS A 64 0.12 0.88 -21.50
N ARG A 65 0.17 -0.18 -22.31
CA ARG A 65 -0.58 -0.30 -23.58
C ARG A 65 -1.90 -1.09 -23.45
N PHE A 66 -2.37 -1.32 -22.22
CA PHE A 66 -3.57 -2.11 -22.01
C PHE A 66 -4.80 -1.43 -22.62
N GLY A 67 -5.53 -2.16 -23.48
CA GLY A 67 -6.74 -1.66 -24.16
C GLY A 67 -6.49 -0.88 -25.45
N SER A 68 -5.23 -0.64 -25.84
CA SER A 68 -4.86 0.01 -27.11
C SER A 68 -5.23 -0.83 -28.34
N ASN A 69 -5.38 -2.16 -28.19
CA ASN A 69 -5.88 -3.04 -29.25
C ASN A 69 -7.29 -3.53 -28.89
N ALA A 70 -8.28 -3.14 -29.71
CA ALA A 70 -9.69 -3.51 -29.53
C ALA A 70 -9.92 -5.04 -29.47
N LYS A 71 -9.13 -5.84 -30.21
CA LYS A 71 -9.26 -7.31 -30.25
C LYS A 71 -8.77 -8.00 -28.98
N THR A 72 -7.93 -7.37 -28.16
CA THR A 72 -7.31 -8.00 -26.98
C THR A 72 -7.72 -7.38 -25.64
N ARG A 73 -8.62 -6.38 -25.69
CA ARG A 73 -9.09 -5.59 -24.53
C ARG A 73 -9.74 -6.43 -23.42
N HIS A 74 -10.30 -7.59 -23.76
CA HIS A 74 -11.04 -8.46 -22.83
C HIS A 74 -10.29 -9.73 -22.39
N ILE A 75 -9.12 -10.03 -22.97
CA ILE A 75 -8.51 -11.36 -22.87
C ILE A 75 -7.86 -11.61 -21.49
N LYS A 76 -7.45 -10.58 -20.75
CA LYS A 76 -6.75 -10.76 -19.46
C LYS A 76 -7.42 -9.99 -18.32
N LEU A 77 -8.38 -10.63 -17.65
CA LEU A 77 -9.11 -10.07 -16.49
C LEU A 77 -8.17 -9.61 -15.37
N CYS A 78 -7.13 -10.40 -15.05
CA CYS A 78 -6.12 -10.03 -14.05
C CYS A 78 -5.36 -8.75 -14.44
N THR A 79 -4.94 -8.63 -15.71
CA THR A 79 -4.26 -7.42 -16.21
C THR A 79 -5.21 -6.22 -16.22
N LYS A 80 -6.51 -6.43 -16.50
CA LYS A 80 -7.53 -5.38 -16.43
C LYS A 80 -7.67 -4.81 -15.02
N GLY A 81 -7.76 -5.66 -14.00
CA GLY A 81 -7.83 -5.24 -12.59
C GLY A 81 -6.62 -4.41 -12.19
N MET A 82 -5.40 -4.90 -12.47
CA MET A 82 -4.17 -4.13 -12.21
C MET A 82 -4.17 -2.78 -12.94
N CYS A 83 -4.58 -2.73 -14.20
CA CYS A 83 -4.63 -1.48 -14.95
C CYS A 83 -5.65 -0.48 -14.39
N GLN A 84 -6.78 -0.96 -13.85
CA GLN A 84 -7.76 -0.10 -13.18
C GLN A 84 -7.19 0.51 -11.89
N GLU A 85 -6.48 -0.31 -11.10
CA GLU A 85 -5.83 0.15 -9.87
C GLU A 85 -4.70 1.15 -10.14
N ILE A 86 -3.91 0.95 -11.21
CA ILE A 86 -2.90 1.90 -11.70
C ILE A 86 -3.58 3.22 -12.13
N LYS A 87 -4.64 3.16 -12.94
CA LYS A 87 -5.39 4.35 -13.39
C LYS A 87 -6.03 5.11 -12.24
N ALA A 88 -6.50 4.39 -11.21
CA ALA A 88 -7.04 4.96 -9.99
C ALA A 88 -5.94 5.50 -9.03
N LYS A 89 -4.66 5.45 -9.44
CA LYS A 89 -3.47 5.84 -8.66
C LYS A 89 -3.43 5.16 -7.28
N LYS A 90 -4.03 3.98 -7.14
CA LYS A 90 -3.99 3.19 -5.89
C LYS A 90 -2.69 2.40 -5.79
N ILE A 91 -2.15 2.00 -6.94
CA ILE A 91 -0.84 1.36 -7.05
C ILE A 91 0.01 2.08 -8.09
N LYS A 92 1.32 2.09 -7.88
CA LYS A 92 2.31 2.59 -8.82
C LYS A 92 3.24 1.47 -9.22
N VAL A 93 3.36 1.21 -10.52
CA VAL A 93 4.28 0.20 -11.06
C VAL A 93 5.56 0.88 -11.52
N VAL A 94 6.71 0.40 -11.04
CA VAL A 94 8.03 0.96 -11.36
C VAL A 94 8.92 -0.13 -11.94
N LEU A 95 9.40 0.10 -13.16
CA LEU A 95 10.39 -0.77 -13.79
C LEU A 95 11.78 -0.51 -13.19
N ILE A 96 12.40 -1.56 -12.67
CA ILE A 96 13.75 -1.55 -12.10
C ILE A 96 14.66 -2.54 -12.81
N ARG A 97 15.98 -2.38 -12.64
CA ARG A 97 16.94 -3.31 -13.24
C ARG A 97 16.89 -4.68 -12.54
N THR A 98 17.26 -5.74 -13.25
CA THR A 98 17.21 -7.11 -12.70
C THR A 98 18.02 -7.30 -11.42
N HIS A 99 19.16 -6.63 -11.29
CA HIS A 99 20.00 -6.69 -10.09
C HIS A 99 19.49 -5.80 -8.94
N GLU A 100 18.50 -4.94 -9.18
CA GLU A 100 17.78 -4.17 -8.15
C GLU A 100 16.59 -4.94 -7.57
N MET A 101 16.11 -5.95 -8.29
CA MET A 101 14.99 -6.78 -7.86
C MET A 101 15.43 -7.81 -6.80
N ILE A 102 15.29 -7.45 -5.53
CA ILE A 102 15.67 -8.30 -4.39
C ILE A 102 14.92 -9.64 -4.41
N ALA A 103 13.65 -9.64 -4.83
CA ALA A 103 12.85 -10.86 -4.97
C ALA A 103 13.47 -11.92 -5.90
N ASN A 104 14.33 -11.51 -6.85
CA ASN A 104 15.05 -12.47 -7.69
C ASN A 104 16.02 -13.33 -6.85
N ALA A 105 16.64 -12.76 -5.81
CA ALA A 105 17.53 -13.51 -4.91
C ALA A 105 16.77 -14.54 -4.06
N LEU A 106 15.46 -14.36 -3.88
CA LEU A 106 14.60 -15.25 -3.08
C LEU A 106 13.91 -16.34 -3.91
N THR A 107 13.78 -16.18 -5.23
CA THR A 107 12.90 -17.01 -6.07
C THR A 107 13.65 -17.80 -7.15
N LYS A 108 14.92 -17.50 -7.40
CA LYS A 108 15.74 -18.14 -8.43
C LYS A 108 17.23 -17.98 -8.13
N PRO A 109 18.11 -18.75 -8.82
CA PRO A 109 19.54 -18.48 -8.80
C PRO A 109 19.81 -17.03 -9.20
N ALA A 110 20.54 -16.30 -8.35
CA ALA A 110 20.75 -14.87 -8.51
C ALA A 110 22.23 -14.50 -8.42
N PRO A 111 22.67 -13.44 -9.13
CA PRO A 111 24.03 -12.94 -9.02
C PRO A 111 24.38 -12.49 -7.60
N ILE A 112 25.67 -12.54 -7.25
CA ILE A 112 26.17 -12.13 -5.93
C ILE A 112 25.77 -10.68 -5.55
N LEU A 113 25.63 -9.80 -6.54
CA LEU A 113 25.15 -8.43 -6.33
C LEU A 113 23.72 -8.38 -5.76
N SER A 114 22.84 -9.26 -6.23
CA SER A 114 21.47 -9.36 -5.73
C SER A 114 21.43 -9.92 -4.30
N LEU A 115 22.29 -10.91 -4.00
CA LEU A 115 22.44 -11.49 -2.66
C LEU A 115 23.01 -10.48 -1.65
N SER A 116 24.00 -9.68 -2.06
CA SER A 116 24.56 -8.61 -1.24
C SER A 116 23.49 -7.59 -0.86
N ARG A 117 22.60 -7.22 -1.79
CA ARG A 117 21.47 -6.33 -1.51
C ARG A 117 20.46 -6.95 -0.56
N LEU A 118 20.11 -8.23 -0.75
CA LEU A 118 19.23 -8.95 0.17
C LEU A 118 19.80 -8.94 1.60
N THR A 119 21.11 -9.19 1.75
CA THR A 119 21.77 -9.20 3.06
C THR A 119 21.64 -7.86 3.78
N LYS A 120 21.73 -6.73 3.04
CA LYS A 120 21.52 -5.38 3.60
C LYS A 120 20.09 -5.09 4.06
N THR A 121 19.12 -5.91 3.66
CA THR A 121 17.72 -5.77 4.09
C THR A 121 17.37 -6.57 5.33
N ILE A 122 18.27 -7.46 5.77
CA ILE A 122 18.10 -8.25 6.99
C ILE A 122 18.57 -7.37 8.15
N ASP A 123 17.74 -7.27 9.20
CA ASP A 123 18.15 -6.63 10.44
C ASP A 123 19.31 -7.44 11.06
N PRO A 124 20.52 -6.85 11.23
CA PRO A 124 21.64 -7.57 11.81
C PRO A 124 21.43 -7.95 13.27
N ILE A 125 20.43 -7.37 13.95
CA ILE A 125 20.10 -7.61 15.36
C ILE A 125 18.76 -8.36 15.45
N PHE A 126 18.56 -9.39 14.63
CA PHE A 126 17.44 -10.31 14.83
C PHE A 126 17.73 -11.20 16.05
N CYS A 127 17.54 -10.67 17.25
CA CYS A 127 17.55 -11.45 18.48
C CYS A 127 16.23 -12.22 18.58
N VAL A 128 16.30 -13.55 18.42
CA VAL A 128 15.20 -14.44 18.79
C VAL A 128 15.03 -14.33 20.31
N GLN A 129 14.02 -13.59 20.75
CA GLN A 129 13.55 -13.75 22.13
C GLN A 129 12.90 -15.13 22.21
N GLY A 130 13.55 -16.03 22.94
CA GLY A 130 13.14 -17.42 23.14
C GLY A 130 11.89 -17.57 24.00
#